data_AF-A0A6P4D2U3-F1
#
_entry.id   AF-A0A6P4D2U3-F1
#
_cell.length_a   1.000
_cell.length_b   1.000
_cell.length_c   1.000
_cell.angle_alpha   90.00
_cell.angle_beta   90.00
_cell.angle_gamma   90.00
#
_symmetry.space_group_name_H-M   'P 1'
#
loop_
_entity.id
_entity.type
_entity.pdbx_description
1 polymer ?
#
loop_
_entity_poly.entity_id
_entity_poly.type
_entity_poly.pdbx_seq_one_letter_code
_entity_poly.pdbx_strand_id
1 'polypeptide(L)'
;MILTEECSVIIQHKLPQKLKDPGSFQIPCIIGEITIEKALCDIGTSINLMSLAMMRKMRIEEIKPTRMALQLANWSFKFPHGIVEDLLVKVGDFIFPADFVVLDIEEGAKTSIILGRPFLATTRAIIDVQKGELVLRLHEEKVIFNVFKAMSYPQDSLGECMRLDSVDAVV
;
A
#
# COMPACT_ATOMS: atom_id res chain seq x y z
N MET A 1 13.54 -19.66 -23.12
CA MET A 1 14.63 -19.23 -24.01
C MET A 1 15.58 -18.37 -23.20
N ILE A 2 16.79 -18.85 -22.94
CA ILE A 2 17.84 -18.14 -22.19
C ILE A 2 18.83 -17.64 -23.24
N LEU A 3 19.11 -16.33 -23.25
CA LEU A 3 20.03 -15.73 -24.21
C LEU A 3 21.47 -16.03 -23.79
N THR A 4 22.30 -16.48 -24.72
CA THR A 4 23.75 -16.61 -24.53
C THR A 4 24.40 -15.22 -24.46
N GLU A 5 25.55 -15.13 -23.79
CA GLU A 5 26.21 -13.87 -23.41
C GLU A 5 26.50 -12.95 -24.62
N GLU A 6 26.94 -13.52 -25.75
CA GLU A 6 27.23 -12.77 -26.99
C GLU A 6 25.96 -12.27 -27.71
N CYS A 7 24.86 -13.02 -27.66
CA CYS A 7 23.55 -12.55 -28.16
C CYS A 7 22.92 -11.51 -27.23
N SER A 8 23.29 -11.53 -25.95
CA SER A 8 22.70 -10.65 -24.93
C SER A 8 23.08 -9.19 -25.16
N VAL A 9 24.35 -8.88 -25.49
CA VAL A 9 24.82 -7.49 -25.60
C VAL A 9 24.18 -6.75 -26.78
N ILE A 10 24.08 -7.39 -27.94
CA ILE A 10 23.50 -6.78 -29.16
C ILE A 10 21.99 -6.60 -29.03
N ILE A 11 21.29 -7.53 -28.37
CA ILE A 11 19.84 -7.47 -28.16
C ILE A 11 19.48 -6.54 -26.99
N GLN A 12 20.32 -6.45 -25.96
CA GLN A 12 20.12 -5.58 -24.80
C GLN A 12 20.06 -4.09 -25.16
N HIS A 13 20.79 -3.64 -26.19
CA HIS A 13 20.68 -2.25 -26.66
C HIS A 13 19.35 -1.93 -27.36
N LYS A 14 18.53 -2.93 -27.72
CA LYS A 14 17.22 -2.75 -28.37
C LYS A 14 16.03 -3.14 -27.48
N LEU A 15 16.25 -3.86 -26.38
CA LEU A 15 15.19 -4.28 -25.47
C LEU A 15 15.09 -3.34 -24.25
N PRO A 16 13.88 -3.11 -23.69
CA PRO A 16 13.74 -2.42 -22.43
C PRO A 16 14.55 -3.11 -21.32
N GLN A 17 15.25 -2.32 -20.51
CA GLN A 17 15.96 -2.84 -19.34
C GLN A 17 14.98 -3.31 -18.28
N LYS A 18 15.28 -4.46 -17.65
CA LYS A 18 14.55 -4.91 -16.46
C LYS A 18 14.89 -3.99 -15.30
N LEU A 19 13.87 -3.43 -14.66
CA LEU A 19 14.03 -2.62 -13.45
C LEU A 19 13.82 -3.50 -12.21
N LYS A 20 14.44 -3.10 -11.09
CA LYS A 20 14.21 -3.71 -9.77
C LYS A 20 12.82 -3.34 -9.26
N ASP A 21 12.33 -4.08 -8.27
CA ASP A 21 11.10 -3.73 -7.57
C ASP A 21 11.24 -2.37 -6.85
N PRO A 22 10.37 -1.39 -7.15
CA PRO A 22 10.35 -0.10 -6.46
C PRO A 22 9.85 -0.17 -5.01
N GLY A 23 9.22 -1.27 -4.61
CA GLY A 23 8.59 -1.44 -3.30
C GLY A 23 7.17 -0.88 -3.25
N SER A 24 6.65 -0.65 -2.03
CA SER A 24 5.24 -0.28 -1.82
C SER A 24 4.96 1.20 -2.00
N PHE A 25 3.80 1.52 -2.57
CA PHE A 25 3.27 2.88 -2.64
C PHE A 25 2.57 3.23 -1.32
N GLN A 26 3.20 4.06 -0.50
CA GLN A 26 2.66 4.50 0.79
C GLN A 26 2.52 6.02 0.81
N ILE A 27 1.40 6.52 1.34
CA ILE A 27 1.15 7.95 1.49
C ILE A 27 0.71 8.29 2.91
N PRO A 28 1.02 9.50 3.39
CA PRO A 28 0.42 10.01 4.60
C PRO A 28 -1.04 10.38 4.33
N CYS A 29 -1.91 10.09 5.29
CA CYS A 29 -3.28 10.57 5.29
C CYS A 29 -3.74 10.87 6.73
N ILE A 30 -4.85 11.58 6.84
CA ILE A 30 -5.50 11.88 8.12
C ILE A 30 -6.93 11.38 8.04
N ILE A 31 -7.39 10.66 9.05
CA ILE A 31 -8.77 10.21 9.18
C ILE A 31 -9.25 10.60 10.58
N GLY A 32 -10.26 11.48 10.64
CA GLY A 32 -10.61 12.19 11.87
C GLY A 32 -9.41 12.98 12.40
N GLU A 33 -9.03 12.73 13.66
CA GLU A 33 -7.87 13.35 14.32
C GLU A 33 -6.58 12.50 14.25
N ILE A 34 -6.64 11.34 13.57
CA ILE A 34 -5.51 10.41 13.53
C ILE A 34 -4.70 10.62 12.26
N THR A 35 -3.44 11.01 12.43
CA THR A 35 -2.43 11.00 11.37
C THR A 35 -1.90 9.59 11.13
N ILE A 36 -1.99 9.14 9.88
CA ILE A 36 -1.44 7.88 9.40
C ILE A 36 -0.28 8.22 8.49
N GLU A 37 0.94 7.88 8.88
CA GLU A 37 2.14 8.23 8.12
C GLU A 37 2.28 7.43 6.82
N LYS A 38 1.81 6.17 6.82
CA LYS A 38 2.09 5.18 5.77
C LYS A 38 0.86 4.33 5.46
N ALA A 39 -0.16 4.93 4.86
CA ALA A 39 -1.29 4.20 4.28
C ALA A 39 -0.86 3.55 2.97
N LEU A 40 -1.08 2.24 2.83
CA LEU A 40 -0.71 1.49 1.64
C LEU A 40 -1.72 1.73 0.51
N CYS A 41 -1.26 2.19 -0.64
CA CYS A 41 -2.06 2.27 -1.86
C CYS A 41 -1.88 0.98 -2.65
N ASP A 42 -2.95 0.18 -2.77
CA ASP A 42 -2.88 -1.14 -3.39
C ASP A 42 -3.96 -1.36 -4.45
N ILE A 43 -3.52 -1.48 -5.71
CA ILE A 43 -4.39 -1.82 -6.85
C ILE A 43 -4.86 -3.29 -6.77
N GLY A 44 -4.09 -4.16 -6.11
CA GLY A 44 -4.43 -5.57 -5.92
C GLY A 44 -5.64 -5.78 -5.01
N THR A 45 -5.85 -4.87 -4.05
CA THR A 45 -6.94 -4.99 -3.07
C THR A 45 -8.26 -4.41 -3.59
N SER A 46 -9.33 -5.21 -3.52
CA SER A 46 -10.68 -4.86 -4.02
C SER A 46 -11.50 -3.95 -3.09
N ILE A 47 -11.01 -3.70 -1.88
CA ILE A 47 -11.68 -3.00 -0.79
C ILE A 47 -10.69 -2.03 -0.14
N ASN A 48 -11.18 -0.99 0.55
CA ASN A 48 -10.33 -0.32 1.53
C ASN A 48 -10.39 -1.11 2.84
N LEU A 49 -9.26 -1.20 3.52
CA LEU A 49 -9.09 -2.08 4.67
C LEU A 49 -8.56 -1.28 5.85
N MET A 50 -9.20 -1.46 7.01
CA MET A 50 -8.77 -0.91 8.28
C MET A 50 -8.56 -2.03 9.28
N SER A 51 -7.45 -2.01 10.03
CA SER A 51 -7.29 -2.95 11.13
C SER A 51 -8.25 -2.66 12.28
N LEU A 52 -8.68 -3.69 13.01
CA LEU A 52 -9.50 -3.53 14.21
C LEU A 52 -8.84 -2.63 15.25
N ALA A 53 -7.52 -2.73 15.39
CA ALA A 53 -6.75 -1.85 16.27
C ALA A 53 -6.81 -0.38 15.84
N MET A 54 -6.77 -0.08 14.53
CA MET A 54 -6.93 1.28 14.03
C MET A 54 -8.34 1.83 14.30
N MET A 55 -9.37 1.02 14.05
CA MET A 55 -10.76 1.39 14.38
C MET A 55 -10.89 1.76 15.86
N ARG A 56 -10.33 0.94 16.76
CA ARG A 56 -10.30 1.20 18.21
C ARG A 56 -9.51 2.47 18.55
N LYS A 57 -8.35 2.70 17.90
CA LYS A 57 -7.54 3.91 18.08
C LYS A 57 -8.32 5.18 17.71
N MET A 58 -9.12 5.11 16.65
CA MET A 58 -10.01 6.19 16.20
C MET A 58 -11.27 6.34 17.07
N ARG A 59 -11.49 5.43 18.03
CA ARG A 59 -12.70 5.39 18.88
C ARG A 59 -14.00 5.32 18.07
N ILE A 60 -13.96 4.61 16.94
CA ILE A 60 -15.13 4.35 16.11
C ILE A 60 -15.91 3.20 16.77
N GLU A 61 -17.14 3.50 17.20
CA GLU A 61 -18.03 2.52 17.84
C GLU A 61 -19.04 1.93 16.85
N GLU A 62 -19.45 2.72 15.86
CA GLU A 62 -20.43 2.31 14.86
C GLU A 62 -19.75 1.52 13.74
N ILE A 63 -20.18 0.28 13.57
CA ILE A 63 -19.75 -0.59 12.48
C ILE A 63 -20.97 -1.29 11.90
N LYS A 64 -21.11 -1.23 10.58
CA LYS A 64 -22.18 -1.90 9.87
C LYS A 64 -21.88 -3.39 9.74
N PRO A 65 -22.77 -4.29 10.21
CA PRO A 65 -22.59 -5.72 10.03
C PRO A 65 -22.51 -6.09 8.54
N THR A 66 -21.63 -7.03 8.21
CA THR A 66 -21.49 -7.55 6.85
C THR A 66 -21.48 -9.07 6.85
N ARG A 67 -22.01 -9.68 5.78
CA ARG A 67 -21.92 -11.13 5.51
C ARG A 67 -20.79 -11.48 4.55
N MET A 68 -19.92 -10.52 4.28
CA MET A 68 -18.78 -10.69 3.39
C MET A 68 -17.79 -11.73 3.95
N ALA A 69 -17.21 -12.54 3.06
CA ALA A 69 -16.05 -13.36 3.35
C ALA A 69 -14.92 -12.93 2.40
N LEU A 70 -13.73 -12.71 2.94
CA LEU A 70 -12.58 -12.26 2.18
C LEU A 70 -11.65 -13.44 1.93
N GLN A 71 -11.34 -13.69 0.66
CA GLN A 71 -10.27 -14.60 0.28
C GLN A 71 -8.99 -13.80 0.12
N LEU A 72 -7.97 -14.12 0.92
CA LEU A 72 -6.66 -13.49 0.83
C LEU A 72 -5.82 -14.11 -0.29
N ALA A 73 -4.71 -13.45 -0.65
CA ALA A 73 -3.81 -13.93 -1.71
C ALA A 73 -3.14 -15.28 -1.39
N ASN A 74 -3.10 -15.68 -0.11
CA ASN A 74 -2.66 -17.00 0.35
C ASN A 74 -3.81 -18.03 0.39
N TRP A 75 -4.97 -17.69 -0.16
CA TRP A 75 -6.17 -18.51 -0.28
C TRP A 75 -6.86 -18.82 1.06
N SER A 76 -6.40 -18.20 2.15
CA SER A 76 -7.11 -18.23 3.43
C SER A 76 -8.34 -17.33 3.39
N PHE A 77 -9.37 -17.72 4.15
CA PHE A 77 -10.58 -16.93 4.33
C PHE A 77 -10.54 -16.16 5.64
N LYS A 78 -10.95 -14.90 5.60
CA LYS A 78 -11.15 -14.04 6.77
C LYS A 78 -12.54 -13.43 6.73
N PHE A 79 -13.16 -13.33 7.90
CA PHE A 79 -14.45 -12.68 8.07
C PHE A 79 -14.22 -11.30 8.67
N PRO A 80 -14.67 -10.22 8.00
CA PRO A 80 -14.63 -8.89 8.57
C PRO A 80 -15.48 -8.75 9.83
N HIS A 81 -15.08 -7.83 10.70
CA HIS A 81 -15.91 -7.40 11.83
C HIS A 81 -17.14 -6.60 11.33
N GLY A 82 -16.99 -5.93 10.20
CA GLY A 82 -18.01 -5.09 9.60
C GLY A 82 -17.40 -4.06 8.66
N ILE A 83 -18.19 -3.06 8.32
CA ILE A 83 -17.81 -1.94 7.46
C ILE A 83 -18.02 -0.64 8.23
N VAL A 84 -17.03 0.24 8.23
CA VAL A 84 -17.20 1.63 8.64
C VAL A 84 -17.46 2.44 7.38
N GLU A 85 -18.63 3.08 7.29
CA GLU A 85 -19.05 3.86 6.13
C GLU A 85 -18.74 5.34 6.32
N ASP A 86 -18.60 6.07 5.21
CA ASP A 86 -18.55 7.54 5.16
C ASP A 86 -17.40 8.20 5.95
N LEU A 87 -16.24 7.54 6.09
CA LEU A 87 -15.07 8.16 6.69
C LEU A 87 -14.42 9.17 5.73
N LEU A 88 -14.08 10.34 6.27
CA LEU A 88 -13.33 11.35 5.53
C LEU A 88 -11.83 11.10 5.67
N VAL A 89 -11.19 10.84 4.52
CA VAL A 89 -9.75 10.66 4.40
C VAL A 89 -9.16 11.92 3.78
N LYS A 90 -8.35 12.64 4.55
CA LYS A 90 -7.60 13.79 4.08
C LYS A 90 -6.22 13.36 3.58
N VAL A 91 -5.86 13.77 2.37
CA VAL A 91 -4.57 13.53 1.74
C VAL A 91 -4.05 14.83 1.16
N GLY A 92 -2.98 15.37 1.74
CA GLY A 92 -2.59 16.76 1.48
C GLY A 92 -3.73 17.71 1.84
N ASP A 93 -4.18 18.51 0.89
CA ASP A 93 -5.31 19.43 1.07
C ASP A 93 -6.65 18.85 0.62
N PHE A 94 -6.67 17.65 0.04
CA PHE A 94 -7.88 17.01 -0.45
C PHE A 94 -8.55 16.16 0.60
N ILE A 95 -9.88 16.10 0.56
CA ILE A 95 -10.70 15.26 1.45
C ILE A 95 -11.58 14.37 0.58
N PHE A 96 -11.55 13.06 0.83
CA PHE A 96 -12.32 12.08 0.10
C PHE A 96 -13.14 11.22 1.06
N PRO A 97 -14.40 10.90 0.74
CA PRO A 97 -15.16 9.89 1.46
C PRO A 97 -14.66 8.49 1.10
N ALA A 98 -14.64 7.59 2.09
CA ALA A 98 -14.26 6.20 1.90
C ALA A 98 -14.89 5.28 2.94
N ASP A 99 -15.37 4.13 2.47
CA ASP A 99 -15.79 3.03 3.35
C ASP A 99 -14.62 2.09 3.59
N PHE A 100 -14.49 1.57 4.80
CA PHE A 100 -13.44 0.65 5.21
C PHE A 100 -14.01 -0.65 5.75
N VAL A 101 -13.54 -1.77 5.21
CA VAL A 101 -13.78 -3.09 5.78
C VAL A 101 -12.82 -3.30 6.95
N VAL A 102 -13.34 -3.71 8.10
CA VAL A 102 -12.54 -3.90 9.31
C VAL A 102 -12.15 -5.37 9.47
N LEU A 103 -10.85 -5.66 9.52
CA LEU A 103 -10.32 -7.00 9.83
C LEU A 103 -9.45 -6.99 11.09
N ASP A 104 -9.45 -8.11 11.80
CA ASP A 104 -8.45 -8.39 12.82
C ASP A 104 -7.20 -9.00 12.15
N ILE A 105 -6.15 -8.19 12.08
CA ILE A 105 -4.87 -8.49 11.43
C ILE A 105 -3.80 -8.37 12.50
N GLU A 106 -2.91 -9.35 12.58
CA GLU A 106 -1.78 -9.32 13.52
C GLU A 106 -0.88 -8.12 13.25
N GLU A 107 -0.62 -7.33 14.28
CA GLU A 107 0.15 -6.08 14.17
C GLU A 107 1.65 -6.35 14.06
N GLY A 108 2.09 -6.71 12.85
CA GLY A 108 3.49 -6.63 12.46
C GLY A 108 3.90 -5.16 12.21
N ALA A 109 4.29 -4.45 13.27
CA ALA A 109 5.02 -3.18 13.29
C ALA A 109 4.43 -1.92 12.61
N LYS A 110 3.32 -1.95 11.85
CA LYS A 110 2.68 -0.74 11.32
C LYS A 110 1.16 -0.82 11.29
N THR A 111 0.54 0.31 11.58
CA THR A 111 -0.89 0.59 11.51
C THR A 111 -1.43 0.39 10.09
N SER A 112 -2.06 -0.75 9.84
CA SER A 112 -2.49 -1.18 8.51
C SER A 112 -3.78 -0.49 8.06
N ILE A 113 -3.65 0.65 7.39
CA ILE A 113 -4.67 1.16 6.47
C ILE A 113 -4.25 0.78 5.04
N ILE A 114 -5.14 0.10 4.33
CA ILE A 114 -4.99 -0.18 2.90
C ILE A 114 -6.05 0.62 2.15
N LEU A 115 -5.58 1.50 1.27
CA LEU A 115 -6.37 2.24 0.30
C LEU A 115 -6.42 1.40 -0.98
N GLY A 116 -7.50 0.66 -1.14
CA GLY A 116 -7.68 -0.26 -2.25
C GLY A 116 -8.22 0.44 -3.50
N ARG A 117 -8.64 -0.38 -4.48
CA ARG A 117 -9.23 0.11 -5.72
C ARG A 117 -10.40 1.09 -5.54
N PRO A 118 -11.32 0.92 -4.56
CA PRO A 118 -12.41 1.89 -4.37
C PRO A 118 -11.88 3.30 -4.10
N PHE A 119 -10.96 3.47 -3.14
CA PHE A 119 -10.37 4.77 -2.86
C PHE A 119 -9.54 5.30 -4.04
N LEU A 120 -8.73 4.45 -4.66
CA LEU A 120 -7.91 4.83 -5.82
C LEU A 120 -8.77 5.26 -7.02
N ALA A 121 -9.94 4.65 -7.21
CA ALA A 121 -10.90 5.06 -8.24
C ALA A 121 -11.55 6.41 -7.89
N THR A 122 -12.02 6.60 -6.65
CA THR A 122 -12.61 7.87 -6.17
C THR A 122 -11.64 9.05 -6.35
N THR A 123 -10.37 8.83 -6.05
CA THR A 123 -9.31 9.83 -6.16
C THR A 123 -8.74 9.97 -7.59
N ARG A 124 -9.28 9.24 -8.58
CA ARG A 124 -8.79 9.20 -9.97
C ARG A 124 -7.27 8.99 -10.03
N ALA A 125 -6.78 8.04 -9.23
CA ALA A 125 -5.37 7.83 -9.01
C ALA A 125 -4.62 7.42 -10.29
N ILE A 126 -3.40 7.92 -10.44
CA ILE A 126 -2.43 7.47 -11.46
C ILE A 126 -1.16 7.05 -10.74
N ILE A 127 -0.72 5.83 -11.02
CA ILE A 127 0.50 5.27 -10.46
C ILE A 127 1.50 5.09 -11.59
N ASP A 128 2.56 5.89 -11.57
CA ASP A 128 3.73 5.72 -12.44
C ASP A 128 4.78 4.93 -11.65
N VAL A 129 4.80 3.61 -11.91
CA VAL A 129 5.70 2.67 -11.22
C VAL A 129 7.16 2.96 -11.51
N GLN A 130 7.48 3.36 -12.75
CA GLN A 130 8.86 3.64 -13.16
C GLN A 130 9.40 4.89 -12.46
N LYS A 131 8.58 5.94 -12.30
CA LYS A 131 8.97 7.18 -11.61
C LYS A 131 8.76 7.14 -10.10
N GLY A 132 8.03 6.15 -9.59
CA GLY A 132 7.63 6.09 -8.19
C GLY A 132 6.69 7.23 -7.83
N GLU A 133 5.81 7.62 -8.74
CA GLU A 133 4.86 8.71 -8.54
C GLU A 133 3.44 8.17 -8.36
N LEU A 134 2.79 8.59 -7.29
CA LEU A 134 1.35 8.44 -7.12
C LEU A 134 0.69 9.82 -7.23
N VAL A 135 -0.20 9.96 -8.19
CA VAL A 135 -0.99 11.17 -8.40
C VAL A 135 -2.42 10.92 -7.98
N LEU A 136 -2.97 11.75 -7.10
CA LEU A 136 -4.40 11.78 -6.80
C LEU A 136 -5.00 13.07 -7.35
N ARG A 137 -6.22 13.03 -7.86
CA ARG A 137 -6.89 14.17 -8.49
C ARG A 137 -8.26 14.43 -7.85
N LEU A 138 -8.54 15.70 -7.61
CA LEU A 138 -9.84 16.18 -7.17
C LEU A 138 -10.23 17.36 -8.06
N HIS A 139 -11.31 17.20 -8.83
CA HIS A 139 -11.70 18.14 -9.89
C HIS A 139 -10.56 18.38 -10.89
N GLU A 140 -10.08 19.62 -11.02
CA GLU A 140 -8.95 20.02 -11.88
C GLU A 140 -7.61 20.06 -11.11
N GLU A 141 -7.64 19.85 -9.79
CA GLU A 141 -6.46 19.87 -8.95
C GLU A 141 -5.86 18.47 -8.79
N LYS A 142 -4.56 18.41 -8.48
CA LYS A 142 -3.84 17.17 -8.23
C LYS A 142 -2.80 17.32 -7.13
N VAL A 143 -2.58 16.22 -6.41
CA VAL A 143 -1.47 16.05 -5.48
C VAL A 143 -0.57 14.94 -6.01
N ILE A 144 0.74 15.12 -5.92
CA ILE A 144 1.74 14.18 -6.43
C ILE A 144 2.63 13.76 -5.27
N PHE A 145 2.71 12.45 -5.04
CA PHE A 145 3.61 11.84 -4.08
C PHE A 145 4.75 11.14 -4.81
N ASN A 146 5.99 11.50 -4.47
CA ASN A 146 7.15 10.73 -4.90
C ASN A 146 7.53 9.76 -3.77
N VAL A 147 7.23 8.48 -3.97
CA VAL A 147 7.38 7.47 -2.92
C VAL A 147 8.85 7.12 -2.69
N PHE A 148 9.71 7.28 -3.71
CA PHE A 148 11.15 7.08 -3.58
C PHE A 148 11.82 8.12 -2.67
N LYS A 149 11.36 9.37 -2.70
CA LYS A 149 11.84 10.44 -1.80
C LYS A 149 11.23 10.36 -0.40
N ALA A 150 9.99 9.89 -0.28
CA ALA A 150 9.35 9.67 1.02
C ALA A 150 10.06 8.57 1.85
N MET A 151 10.80 7.68 1.20
CA MET A 151 11.63 6.65 1.87
C MET A 151 13.05 7.13 2.25
N SER A 152 13.47 8.35 1.88
CA SER A 152 14.84 8.85 2.11
C SER A 152 15.00 9.75 3.35
N TYR A 153 14.08 9.70 4.32
CA TYR A 153 14.39 10.23 5.66
C TYR A 153 15.45 9.34 6.33
N PRO A 154 16.48 9.90 6.99
CA PRO A 154 17.56 9.11 7.55
C PRO A 154 17.03 8.12 8.57
N GLN A 155 17.30 6.84 8.35
CA GLN A 155 17.13 5.77 9.33
C GLN A 155 18.21 5.86 10.42
N ASP A 156 18.25 6.97 11.16
CA ASP A 156 19.05 7.01 12.40
C ASP A 156 18.22 6.41 13.54
N SER A 157 17.91 5.11 13.44
CA SER A 157 17.62 4.20 14.57
C SER A 157 16.90 2.92 14.11
N LEU A 158 17.57 2.03 13.39
CA LEU A 158 17.23 0.61 13.42
C LEU A 158 18.53 -0.18 13.23
N GLY A 159 19.15 -0.46 14.37
CA GLY A 159 20.27 -1.38 14.46
C GLY A 159 19.87 -2.76 13.94
N GLU A 160 20.81 -3.34 13.20
CA GLU A 160 20.99 -4.78 12.93
C GLU A 160 19.73 -5.65 12.84
N CYS A 161 19.31 -5.94 11.60
CA CYS A 161 18.97 -7.32 11.25
C CYS A 161 19.20 -7.54 9.75
N MET A 162 20.46 -7.65 9.36
CA MET A 162 20.83 -8.41 8.16
C MET A 162 21.24 -9.79 8.65
N ARG A 163 20.35 -10.77 8.53
CA ARG A 163 20.73 -12.19 8.49
C ARG A 163 20.29 -12.76 7.15
N LEU A 164 21.23 -12.77 6.22
CA LEU A 164 21.24 -13.69 5.08
C LEU A 164 21.87 -14.97 5.61
N ASP A 165 21.07 -15.98 5.92
CA ASP A 165 21.61 -17.32 6.14
C ASP A 165 22.02 -17.87 4.77
N SER A 166 23.32 -17.78 4.48
CA SER A 166 23.96 -18.52 3.41
C SER A 166 23.82 -20.01 3.68
N VAL A 167 23.14 -20.72 2.77
CA VAL A 167 23.12 -22.18 2.78
C VAL A 167 24.34 -22.66 2.00
N ASP A 168 25.28 -23.30 2.71
CA ASP A 168 26.45 -23.94 2.12
C ASP A 168 26.04 -25.04 1.15
N ALA A 169 26.67 -25.03 -0.03
CA ALA A 169 26.65 -26.17 -0.93
C ALA A 169 27.44 -27.32 -0.28
N VAL A 170 26.77 -28.43 0.01
CA VAL A 170 27.44 -29.67 0.38
C VAL A 170 27.95 -30.34 -0.90
N VAL A 171 29.24 -30.67 -0.84
CA VAL A 171 30.11 -31.32 -1.84
C VAL A 171 29.47 -32.55 -2.50
#